data_AF-A0A6V7I1B5-F1
#
_entry.id   AF-A0A6V7I1B5-F1
#
_cell.length_a   1.000
_cell.length_b   1.000
_cell.length_c   1.000
_cell.angle_alpha   90.00
_cell.angle_beta   90.00
_cell.angle_gamma   90.00
#
_symmetry.space_group_name_H-M   'P 1'
#
loop_
_entity.id
_entity.type
_entity.pdbx_description
1 polymer ?
#
loop_
_entity_poly.entity_id
_entity_poly.type
_entity_poly.pdbx_seq_one_letter_code
_entity_poly.pdbx_strand_id
1 'polypeptide(L)'
;GSLLTRNLADLVKKEHFILDSEYLSTLLVIVPKSSFQDWYAYYEKLTDMIVPRSTELITQDSEYGLFNVTLFKKVVEEFKLHAREKKFIVRDFTYNEEELTAGKNEITKLVTDKKKQFGPLVRWLKVNFSECFCAWIHVKALRVFVESVL
;
A
#
# COMPACT_ATOMS: atom_id res chain seq x y z
N GLY A 1 -0.38 2.53 -8.62
CA GLY A 1 -0.87 1.14 -8.69
C GLY A 1 -2.39 1.17 -8.73
N SER A 2 -3.01 0.11 -9.25
CA SER A 2 -4.47 -0.10 -9.20
C SER A 2 -4.97 -0.07 -7.75
N LEU A 3 -6.24 0.32 -7.55
CA LEU A 3 -6.90 0.28 -6.24
C LEU A 3 -6.82 -1.10 -5.55
N LEU A 4 -6.62 -2.18 -6.31
CA LEU A 4 -6.44 -3.54 -5.78
C LEU A 4 -5.21 -3.72 -4.90
N THR A 5 -4.11 -3.02 -5.21
CA THR A 5 -2.81 -3.19 -4.54
C THR A 5 -2.27 -1.92 -3.90
N ARG A 6 -2.87 -0.76 -4.21
CA ARG A 6 -2.46 0.53 -3.69
C ARG A 6 -2.73 0.63 -2.18
N ASN A 7 -1.83 1.30 -1.47
CA ASN A 7 -2.05 1.66 -0.07
C ASN A 7 -3.27 2.61 0.03
N LEU A 8 -4.24 2.23 0.86
CA LEU A 8 -5.49 2.95 1.05
C LEU A 8 -5.35 4.10 2.06
N ALA A 9 -4.30 4.12 2.88
CA ALA A 9 -4.07 5.12 3.93
C ALA A 9 -4.02 6.57 3.41
N ASP A 10 -3.62 6.77 2.15
CA ASP A 10 -3.59 8.10 1.52
C ASP A 10 -4.87 8.46 0.77
N LEU A 11 -5.80 7.51 0.62
CA LEU A 11 -7.03 7.67 -0.14
C LEU A 11 -8.26 7.87 0.76
N VAL A 12 -8.19 7.34 1.98
CA VAL A 12 -9.30 7.36 2.92
C VAL A 12 -9.10 8.43 3.99
N LYS A 13 -10.21 8.92 4.52
CA LYS A 13 -10.26 9.94 5.57
C LYS A 13 -11.09 9.44 6.73
N LYS A 14 -10.94 10.10 7.88
CA LYS A 14 -11.72 9.84 9.11
C LYS A 14 -13.23 9.83 8.86
N GLU A 15 -13.71 10.76 8.05
CA GLU A 15 -15.13 10.92 7.71
C GLU A 15 -15.74 9.71 6.98
N HIS A 16 -14.92 8.88 6.31
CA HIS A 16 -15.42 7.70 5.61
C HIS A 16 -15.70 6.51 6.53
N PHE A 17 -15.35 6.58 7.82
CA PHE A 17 -15.50 5.47 8.76
C PHE A 17 -16.31 5.88 9.99
N ILE A 18 -17.14 4.95 10.45
CA ILE A 18 -17.68 5.00 11.81
C ILE A 18 -16.63 4.42 12.76
N LEU A 19 -16.06 5.29 13.60
CA LEU A 19 -15.08 4.93 14.63
C LEU A 19 -15.79 4.66 15.97
N ASP A 20 -15.11 3.93 16.86
CA ASP A 20 -15.53 3.67 18.24
C ASP A 20 -16.93 3.06 18.42
N SER A 21 -17.45 2.40 17.38
CA SER A 21 -18.72 1.68 17.49
C SER A 21 -18.51 0.27 18.05
N GLU A 22 -19.30 -0.09 19.04
CA GLU A 22 -19.32 -1.45 19.60
C GLU A 22 -19.83 -2.47 18.56
N TYR A 23 -20.87 -2.11 17.81
CA TYR A 23 -21.61 -3.02 16.94
C TYR A 23 -21.40 -2.80 15.44
N LEU A 24 -21.01 -1.59 15.02
CA LEU A 24 -20.84 -1.26 13.60
C LEU A 24 -19.38 -1.32 13.18
N SER A 25 -19.17 -1.69 11.92
CA SER A 25 -17.88 -1.61 11.24
C SER A 25 -18.08 -1.06 9.85
N THR A 26 -17.11 -0.27 9.39
CA THR A 26 -17.09 0.22 8.01
C THR A 26 -16.05 -0.54 7.22
N LEU A 27 -16.47 -1.15 6.12
CA LEU A 27 -15.60 -1.89 5.21
C LEU A 27 -15.34 -1.07 3.95
N LEU A 28 -14.21 -1.34 3.30
CA LEU A 28 -13.87 -0.78 2.00
C LEU A 28 -14.07 -1.84 0.92
N VAL A 29 -14.78 -1.49 -0.14
CA VAL A 29 -15.12 -2.41 -1.23
C VAL A 29 -14.68 -1.82 -2.56
N ILE A 30 -13.94 -2.61 -3.31
CA ILE A 30 -13.52 -2.29 -4.66
C ILE A 30 -14.53 -2.92 -5.63
N VAL A 31 -15.14 -2.06 -6.43
CA VAL A 31 -16.19 -2.42 -7.39
C VAL A 31 -15.70 -2.09 -8.80
N PRO A 32 -15.83 -3.00 -9.79
CA PRO A 32 -15.55 -2.67 -11.19
C PRO A 32 -16.46 -1.56 -11.69
N LYS A 33 -15.93 -0.63 -12.50
CA LYS A 33 -16.70 0.51 -13.03
C LYS A 33 -17.93 0.09 -13.84
N SER A 34 -17.86 -1.05 -14.51
CA SER A 34 -18.98 -1.68 -15.22
C SER A 34 -20.15 -2.05 -14.31
N SER A 35 -19.91 -2.22 -13.01
CA SER A 35 -20.86 -2.76 -12.03
C SER A 35 -21.22 -1.74 -10.94
N PHE A 36 -20.97 -0.44 -11.14
CA PHE A 36 -21.36 0.60 -10.18
C PHE A 36 -22.87 0.65 -9.98
N GLN A 37 -23.64 0.54 -11.06
CA GLN A 37 -25.11 0.56 -10.97
C GLN A 37 -25.63 -0.68 -10.23
N ASP A 38 -25.02 -1.84 -10.47
CA ASP A 38 -25.33 -3.07 -9.74
C ASP A 38 -24.97 -2.95 -8.25
N TRP A 39 -23.84 -2.31 -7.92
CA TRP A 39 -23.44 -2.04 -6.55
C TRP A 39 -24.52 -1.23 -5.83
N TYR A 40 -24.88 -0.05 -6.34
CA TYR A 40 -25.89 0.80 -5.72
C TYR A 40 -27.27 0.12 -5.59
N ALA A 41 -27.64 -0.74 -6.54
CA ALA A 41 -28.92 -1.45 -6.51
C ALA A 41 -28.96 -2.64 -5.54
N TYR A 42 -27.82 -3.29 -5.29
CA TYR A 42 -27.78 -4.58 -4.59
C TYR A 42 -26.95 -4.63 -3.32
N TYR A 43 -26.09 -3.65 -3.03
CA TYR A 43 -25.19 -3.75 -1.87
C TYR A 43 -25.97 -3.92 -0.55
N GLU A 44 -27.10 -3.24 -0.39
CA GLU A 44 -27.97 -3.34 0.80
C GLU A 44 -28.63 -4.73 0.95
N LYS A 45 -28.66 -5.53 -0.12
CA LYS A 45 -29.27 -6.87 -0.15
C LYS A 45 -28.23 -7.98 -0.11
N LEU A 46 -26.94 -7.66 0.04
CA LEU A 46 -25.87 -8.66 0.10
C LEU A 46 -25.97 -9.47 1.39
N THR A 47 -26.29 -8.85 2.52
CA THR A 47 -26.52 -9.51 3.80
C THR A 47 -27.59 -8.75 4.57
N ASP A 48 -28.17 -9.40 5.58
CA ASP A 48 -28.95 -8.69 6.58
C ASP A 48 -28.03 -7.73 7.38
N MET A 49 -28.62 -6.76 8.08
CA MET A 49 -27.89 -5.82 8.96
C MET A 49 -26.85 -4.92 8.26
N ILE A 50 -27.11 -4.55 7.00
CA ILE A 50 -26.39 -3.46 6.31
C ILE A 50 -27.10 -2.14 6.61
N VAL A 51 -26.33 -1.08 6.86
CA VAL A 51 -26.90 0.26 7.05
C VAL A 51 -27.29 0.83 5.68
N PRO A 52 -28.59 1.10 5.41
CA PRO A 52 -29.04 1.63 4.13
C PRO A 52 -28.46 3.02 3.87
N ARG A 53 -28.19 3.34 2.60
CA ARG A 53 -27.57 4.62 2.17
C ARG A 53 -26.23 4.94 2.85
N SER A 54 -25.52 3.94 3.37
CA SER A 54 -24.18 4.12 3.98
C SER A 54 -23.04 4.17 2.97
N THR A 55 -23.27 3.82 1.70
CA THR A 55 -22.20 3.75 0.70
C THR A 55 -21.93 5.09 0.04
N GLU A 56 -20.65 5.43 -0.07
CA GLU A 56 -20.09 6.61 -0.72
C GLU A 56 -18.90 6.19 -1.59
N LEU A 57 -18.77 6.84 -2.75
CA LEU A 57 -17.61 6.67 -3.62
C LEU A 57 -16.46 7.52 -3.09
N ILE A 58 -15.43 6.88 -2.52
CA ILE A 58 -14.25 7.56 -1.97
C ILE A 58 -13.33 8.03 -3.10
N THR A 59 -13.01 7.11 -4.02
CA THR A 59 -12.10 7.38 -5.14
C THR A 59 -12.33 6.36 -6.25
N GLN A 60 -11.88 6.68 -7.46
CA GLN A 60 -11.97 5.79 -8.60
C GLN A 60 -10.70 5.88 -9.44
N ASP A 61 -10.31 4.76 -10.05
CA ASP A 61 -9.29 4.69 -11.08
C ASP A 61 -9.93 4.45 -12.46
N SER A 62 -9.15 3.99 -13.43
CA SER A 62 -9.64 3.72 -14.79
C SER A 62 -10.61 2.53 -14.86
N GLU A 63 -10.51 1.57 -13.95
CA GLU A 63 -11.21 0.28 -14.02
C GLU A 63 -12.12 0.02 -12.81
N TYR A 64 -11.81 0.60 -11.64
CA TYR A 64 -12.43 0.31 -10.37
C TYR A 64 -12.81 1.58 -9.58
N GLY A 65 -13.80 1.44 -8.71
CA GLY A 65 -14.17 2.42 -7.68
C GLY A 65 -13.98 1.83 -6.30
N LEU A 66 -13.50 2.66 -5.37
CA LEU A 66 -13.40 2.36 -3.95
C LEU A 66 -14.61 2.96 -3.23
N PHE A 67 -15.44 2.10 -2.66
CA PHE A 67 -16.61 2.45 -1.88
C PHE A 67 -16.39 2.14 -0.41
N ASN A 68 -17.02 2.89 0.49
CA ASN A 68 -17.26 2.43 1.85
C ASN A 68 -18.64 1.75 1.95
N VAL A 69 -18.80 0.94 2.98
CA VAL A 69 -20.09 0.38 3.38
C VAL A 69 -20.07 0.15 4.88
N THR A 70 -21.15 0.55 5.56
CA THR A 70 -21.29 0.32 7.00
C THR A 70 -22.28 -0.81 7.26
N LEU A 71 -21.88 -1.75 8.11
CA LEU A 71 -22.69 -2.90 8.50
C LEU A 71 -22.37 -3.32 9.94
N PHE A 72 -23.18 -4.22 10.48
CA PHE A 72 -22.92 -4.80 11.79
C PHE A 72 -21.74 -5.77 11.76
N LYS A 73 -20.88 -5.74 12.77
CA LYS A 73 -19.69 -6.60 12.88
C LYS A 73 -20.00 -8.09 12.74
N LYS A 74 -21.18 -8.51 13.21
CA LYS A 74 -21.64 -9.91 13.18
C LYS A 74 -21.75 -10.48 11.77
N VAL A 75 -22.06 -9.65 10.76
CA VAL A 75 -22.34 -10.08 9.39
C VAL A 75 -21.18 -9.80 8.42
N VAL A 76 -20.02 -9.38 8.93
CA VAL A 76 -18.84 -9.01 8.10
C VAL A 76 -18.36 -10.17 7.23
N GLU A 77 -18.27 -11.37 7.78
CA GLU A 77 -17.76 -12.53 7.03
C GLU A 77 -18.76 -13.01 5.97
N GLU A 78 -20.05 -12.97 6.29
CA GLU A 78 -21.12 -13.25 5.31
C GLU A 78 -21.12 -12.21 4.18
N PHE A 79 -20.91 -10.94 4.52
CA PHE A 79 -20.83 -9.86 3.54
C PHE A 79 -19.64 -10.04 2.59
N LYS A 80 -18.47 -10.40 3.11
CA LYS A 80 -17.28 -10.70 2.30
C LYS A 80 -17.53 -11.87 1.35
N LEU A 81 -18.25 -12.90 1.79
CA LEU A 81 -18.60 -14.05 0.96
C LEU A 81 -19.49 -13.63 -0.24
N HIS A 82 -20.63 -13.00 0.03
CA HIS A 82 -21.57 -12.58 -1.03
C HIS A 82 -20.98 -11.48 -1.93
N ALA A 83 -20.15 -10.58 -1.38
CA ALA A 83 -19.41 -9.61 -2.18
C ALA A 83 -18.49 -10.30 -3.19
N ARG A 84 -17.77 -11.34 -2.75
CA ARG A 84 -16.86 -12.11 -3.61
C ARG A 84 -17.60 -12.84 -4.74
N GLU A 85 -18.78 -13.39 -4.47
CA GLU A 85 -19.63 -14.03 -5.49
C GLU A 85 -20.04 -13.06 -6.61
N LYS A 86 -20.30 -11.79 -6.25
CA LYS A 86 -20.57 -10.72 -7.21
C LYS A 86 -19.33 -10.05 -7.80
N LYS A 87 -18.14 -10.62 -7.57
CA LYS A 87 -16.83 -10.09 -8.02
C LYS A 87 -16.49 -8.72 -7.41
N PHE A 88 -17.08 -8.38 -6.28
CA PHE A 88 -16.67 -7.23 -5.48
C PHE A 88 -15.56 -7.66 -4.52
N ILE A 89 -14.55 -6.80 -4.36
CA ILE A 89 -13.35 -7.14 -3.60
C ILE A 89 -13.34 -6.29 -2.34
N VAL A 90 -13.59 -6.93 -1.19
CA VAL A 90 -13.51 -6.26 0.11
C VAL A 90 -12.05 -6.18 0.54
N ARG A 91 -11.61 -4.97 0.92
CA ARG A 91 -10.27 -4.71 1.42
C ARG A 91 -10.31 -4.68 2.94
N ASP A 92 -9.52 -5.54 3.57
CA ASP A 92 -9.28 -5.47 5.01
C ASP A 92 -8.48 -4.20 5.31
N PHE A 93 -9.15 -3.25 5.95
CA PHE A 93 -8.56 -1.98 6.35
C PHE A 93 -9.23 -1.50 7.63
N THR A 94 -8.42 -1.30 8.66
CA THR A 94 -8.85 -0.69 9.92
C THR A 94 -8.32 0.73 9.96
N TYR A 95 -9.21 1.71 10.07
CA TYR A 95 -8.79 3.09 10.19
C TYR A 95 -8.25 3.34 11.60
N ASN A 96 -6.95 3.61 11.72
CA ASN A 96 -6.29 4.04 12.95
C ASN A 96 -5.45 5.30 12.67
N GLU A 97 -5.90 6.44 13.18
CA GLU A 97 -5.26 7.75 12.92
C GLU A 97 -3.80 7.79 13.40
N GLU A 98 -3.48 7.14 14.52
CA GLU A 98 -2.12 7.06 15.06
C GLU A 98 -1.21 6.22 14.17
N GLU A 99 -1.68 5.07 13.68
CA GLU A 99 -0.91 4.23 12.76
C GLU A 99 -0.70 4.91 11.40
N LEU A 100 -1.73 5.58 10.88
CA LEU A 100 -1.64 6.30 9.60
C LEU A 100 -0.64 7.46 9.71
N THR A 101 -0.66 8.21 10.81
CA THR A 101 0.29 9.32 11.03
C THR A 101 1.70 8.80 11.31
N ALA A 102 1.85 7.74 12.09
CA ALA A 102 3.13 7.07 12.32
C ALA A 102 3.76 6.56 11.01
N GLY A 103 2.96 5.90 10.15
CA GLY A 103 3.42 5.42 8.84
C GLY A 103 3.86 6.56 7.92
N LYS A 104 3.13 7.68 7.88
CA LYS A 104 3.53 8.87 7.10
C LYS A 104 4.84 9.49 7.62
N ASN A 105 4.99 9.55 8.94
CA ASN A 105 6.21 10.04 9.57
C ASN A 105 7.40 9.11 9.29
N GLU A 106 7.18 7.80 9.33
CA GLU A 106 8.20 6.80 9.00
C GLU A 106 8.66 6.92 7.55
N ILE A 107 7.75 7.04 6.59
CA ILE A 107 8.10 7.26 5.17
C ILE A 107 8.95 8.52 5.03
N THR A 108 8.56 9.62 5.68
CA THR A 108 9.28 10.90 5.62
C THR A 108 10.67 10.78 6.24
N LYS A 109 10.79 10.07 7.37
CA LYS A 109 12.05 9.77 8.03
C LYS A 109 12.95 8.94 7.13
N LEU A 110 12.44 7.86 6.54
CA LEU A 110 13.20 6.99 5.61
C LEU A 110 13.69 7.75 4.38
N VAL A 111 12.88 8.64 3.81
CA VAL A 111 13.29 9.50 2.69
C VAL A 111 14.42 10.45 3.10
N THR A 112 14.33 11.01 4.30
CA THR A 112 15.35 11.91 4.85
C THR A 112 16.64 11.17 5.14
N ASP A 113 16.56 9.99 5.78
CA ASP A 113 17.70 9.14 6.08
C ASP A 113 18.39 8.66 4.80
N LYS A 114 17.63 8.28 3.77
CA LYS A 114 18.18 7.97 2.44
C LYS A 114 19.00 9.14 1.89
N LYS A 115 18.46 10.36 1.91
CA LYS A 115 19.16 11.56 1.42
C LYS A 115 20.42 11.85 2.25
N LYS A 116 20.31 11.71 3.57
CA LYS A 116 21.41 11.95 4.51
C LYS A 116 22.54 10.94 4.34
N GLN A 117 22.23 9.66 4.12
CA GLN A 117 23.22 8.61 3.92
C GLN A 117 23.87 8.63 2.54
N PHE A 118 23.18 9.15 1.53
CA PHE A 118 23.67 9.16 0.15
C PHE A 118 25.02 9.87 -0.02
N GLY A 119 25.18 11.07 0.55
CA GLY A 119 26.42 11.85 0.46
C GLY A 119 27.65 11.12 1.04
N PRO A 120 27.60 10.71 2.32
CA PRO A 120 28.66 9.91 2.94
C PRO A 120 28.96 8.62 2.18
N LEU A 121 27.93 7.90 1.72
CA LEU A 121 28.11 6.66 0.94
C LEU A 121 28.88 6.91 -0.35
N VAL A 122 28.51 7.94 -1.12
CA VAL A 122 29.22 8.29 -2.37
C VAL A 122 30.67 8.67 -2.09
N ARG A 123 30.94 9.45 -1.04
CA ARG A 123 32.31 9.79 -0.65
C ARG A 123 33.12 8.55 -0.29
N TRP A 124 32.54 7.65 0.50
CA TRP A 124 33.16 6.40 0.90
C TRP A 124 33.46 5.52 -0.32
N LEU A 125 32.52 5.37 -1.24
CA LEU A 125 32.71 4.60 -2.48
C LEU A 125 33.84 5.18 -3.34
N LYS A 126 33.94 6.51 -3.49
CA LYS A 126 35.02 7.14 -4.27
C LYS A 126 36.41 6.82 -3.72
N VAL A 127 36.59 6.87 -2.40
CA VAL A 127 37.87 6.55 -1.75
C VAL A 127 38.20 5.08 -1.94
N ASN A 128 37.27 4.18 -1.57
CA ASN A 128 37.52 2.74 -1.62
C ASN A 128 37.69 2.23 -3.05
N PHE A 129 36.97 2.78 -4.03
CA PHE A 129 37.16 2.43 -5.43
C PHE A 129 38.57 2.77 -5.93
N SER A 130 39.10 3.94 -5.57
CA SER A 130 40.47 4.33 -5.93
C SER A 130 41.50 3.35 -5.37
N GLU A 131 41.38 2.99 -4.10
CA GLU A 131 42.27 2.02 -3.44
C GLU A 131 42.17 0.63 -4.10
N CYS A 132 40.95 0.12 -4.32
CA CYS A 132 40.74 -1.15 -5.00
C CYS A 132 41.31 -1.15 -6.42
N PHE A 133 41.16 -0.04 -7.16
CA PHE A 133 41.70 0.08 -8.51
C PHE A 133 43.23 0.07 -8.50
N CYS A 134 43.86 0.82 -7.59
CA CYS A 134 45.32 0.78 -7.40
C CYS A 134 45.79 -0.64 -7.09
N ALA A 135 45.18 -1.32 -6.12
CA ALA A 135 45.51 -2.70 -5.78
C ALA A 135 45.38 -3.64 -6.99
N TRP A 136 44.33 -3.48 -7.80
CA TRP A 136 44.14 -4.27 -9.02
C TRP A 136 45.26 -4.07 -10.04
N ILE A 137 45.71 -2.83 -10.25
CA ILE A 137 46.84 -2.52 -11.13
C ILE A 137 48.15 -3.15 -10.60
N HIS A 138 48.38 -3.13 -9.28
CA HIS A 138 49.54 -3.80 -8.68
C HIS A 138 49.53 -5.31 -8.95
N VAL A 139 48.37 -5.97 -8.80
CA VAL A 139 48.22 -7.39 -9.12
C VAL A 139 48.50 -7.66 -10.62
N LYS A 140 48.05 -6.77 -11.52
CA LYS A 140 48.36 -6.88 -12.96
C LYS A 140 49.85 -6.72 -13.24
N ALA A 141 50.52 -5.75 -12.61
CA ALA A 141 51.95 -5.54 -12.75
C ALA A 141 52.76 -6.77 -12.27
N LEU A 142 52.42 -7.31 -11.10
CA LEU A 142 53.03 -8.54 -10.58
C LEU A 142 52.84 -9.72 -11.55
N ARG A 143 51.65 -9.88 -12.13
CA ARG A 143 51.37 -10.93 -13.10
C ARG A 143 52.23 -10.80 -14.36
N VAL A 144 52.31 -9.60 -14.94
CA VAL A 144 53.14 -9.33 -16.13
C VAL A 144 54.61 -9.63 -15.84
N PHE A 145 55.10 -9.24 -14.66
CA PHE A 145 56.46 -9.54 -14.24
C PHE A 145 56.72 -11.06 -14.18
N VAL A 146 55.85 -11.82 -13.50
CA VAL A 146 55.99 -13.28 -13.41
C VAL A 146 55.96 -13.94 -14.79
N GLU A 147 55.04 -13.52 -15.66
CA GLU A 147 54.93 -14.03 -17.04
C GLU A 147 56.14 -13.64 -17.93
N SER A 148 56.89 -12.57 -17.59
CA SER A 148 58.08 -12.16 -18.35
C SER A 148 59.37 -12.91 -17.98
N VAL A 149 59.39 -13.55 -16.80
CA VAL A 149 60.53 -14.35 -16.30
C VAL A 149 60.40 -15.83 -16.69
N LEU A 150 59.15 -16.29 -16.89
CA LEU A 150 58.81 -17.60 -17.44
C LEU A 150 59.11 -17.66 -18.95
#